data_AF-X0ZL47-F1
#
_entry.id   AF-X0ZL47-F1
#
_cell.length_a   1.000
_cell.length_b   1.000
_cell.length_c   1.000
_cell.angle_alpha   90.00
_cell.angle_beta   90.00
_cell.angle_gamma   90.00
#
_symmetry.space_group_name_H-M   'P 1'
#
loop_
_entity.id
_entity.type
_entity.pdbx_description
1 polymer ?
#
loop_
_entity_poly.entity_id
_entity_poly.type
_entity_poly.pdbx_seq_one_letter_code
_entity_poly.pdbx_strand_id
1 'polypeptide(L)'
;MLKTALRMKGETVEEITGFAKAMQEKVDTFSLERDTLVDTCGTGGDSLNTFNISTVVAFVAAGAGLVVAKHGNRALSSQCGSADVLETLGVKLTVSKEKV
;
A
#
# COMPACT_ATOMS: atom_id res chain seq x y z
N MET A 1 17.23 -2.95 -17.99
CA MET A 1 18.61 -3.22 -17.52
C MET A 1 18.88 -2.61 -16.15
N LEU A 2 18.52 -1.33 -15.89
CA LEU A 2 18.75 -0.68 -14.60
C LEU A 2 18.25 -1.46 -13.37
N LYS A 3 16.99 -1.95 -13.38
CA LYS A 3 16.42 -2.72 -12.24
C LYS A 3 17.23 -3.97 -11.91
N THR A 4 17.64 -4.74 -12.91
CA THR A 4 18.46 -5.94 -12.74
C THR A 4 19.84 -5.59 -12.19
N ALA A 5 20.46 -4.52 -12.70
CA ALA A 5 21.77 -4.06 -12.21
C ALA A 5 21.72 -3.61 -10.74
N LEU A 6 20.70 -2.83 -10.36
CA LEU A 6 20.48 -2.41 -8.97
C LEU A 6 20.28 -3.61 -8.04
N ARG A 7 19.45 -4.57 -8.44
CA ARG A 7 19.22 -5.78 -7.64
C ARG A 7 20.49 -6.62 -7.47
N MET A 8 21.31 -6.73 -8.51
CA MET A 8 22.58 -7.48 -8.44
C MET A 8 23.62 -6.76 -7.59
N LYS A 9 23.66 -5.42 -7.62
CA LYS A 9 24.54 -4.60 -6.78
C LYS A 9 24.14 -4.65 -5.31
N GLY A 10 22.84 -4.75 -5.05
CA GLY A 10 22.22 -4.49 -3.75
C GLY A 10 21.98 -2.99 -3.59
N GLU A 11 20.72 -2.58 -3.46
CA GLU A 11 20.34 -1.19 -3.26
C GLU A 11 20.78 -0.68 -1.88
N THR A 12 21.28 0.55 -1.80
CA THR A 12 21.58 1.19 -0.50
C THR A 12 20.35 1.91 0.07
N VAL A 13 20.40 2.26 1.35
CA VAL A 13 19.32 3.01 2.01
C VAL A 13 19.11 4.37 1.34
N GLU A 14 20.19 5.04 0.94
CA GLU A 14 20.16 6.34 0.26
C GLU A 14 19.47 6.25 -1.09
N GLU A 15 19.73 5.18 -1.86
CA GLU A 15 19.09 4.95 -3.16
C GLU A 15 17.60 4.66 -3.01
N ILE A 16 17.23 3.75 -2.09
CA ILE A 16 15.82 3.43 -1.81
C ILE A 16 15.08 4.70 -1.35
N THR A 17 15.69 5.49 -0.47
CA THR A 17 15.11 6.76 0.01
C THR A 17 14.97 7.77 -1.13
N GLY A 18 15.97 7.87 -2.01
CA GLY A 18 15.92 8.74 -3.18
C GLY A 18 14.79 8.35 -4.14
N PHE A 19 14.62 7.05 -4.39
CA PHE A 19 13.51 6.54 -5.21
C PHE A 19 12.15 6.85 -4.56
N ALA A 20 12.00 6.62 -3.25
CA ALA A 20 10.77 6.91 -2.53
C ALA A 20 10.39 8.40 -2.60
N LYS A 21 11.36 9.31 -2.42
CA LYS A 21 11.14 10.76 -2.55
C LYS A 21 10.73 11.16 -3.96
N ALA A 22 11.44 10.66 -4.97
CA ALA A 22 11.10 10.93 -6.36
C ALA A 22 9.70 10.41 -6.74
N MET A 23 9.26 9.29 -6.15
CA MET A 23 7.89 8.79 -6.31
C MET A 23 6.88 9.73 -5.62
N GLN A 24 7.16 10.15 -4.39
CA GLN A 24 6.28 11.07 -3.64
C GLN A 24 6.05 12.40 -4.37
N GLU A 25 7.07 12.94 -5.04
CA GLU A 25 6.95 14.16 -5.88
C GLU A 25 5.99 14.01 -7.07
N LYS A 26 5.65 12.77 -7.45
CA LYS A 26 4.77 12.46 -8.57
C LYS A 26 3.42 11.91 -8.13
N VAL A 27 3.23 11.65 -6.83
CA VAL A 27 1.98 11.14 -6.30
C VAL A 27 0.98 12.27 -6.17
N ASP A 28 -0.25 11.92 -6.48
CA ASP A 28 -1.42 12.72 -6.21
C ASP A 28 -1.63 12.90 -4.70
N THR A 29 -1.59 14.15 -4.22
CA THR A 29 -1.76 14.46 -2.80
C THR A 29 -3.21 14.79 -2.47
N PHE A 30 -3.58 14.53 -1.21
CA PHE A 30 -4.81 14.98 -0.57
C PHE A 30 -4.50 15.34 0.88
N SER A 31 -5.25 16.27 1.44
CA SER A 31 -5.10 16.73 2.83
C SER A 31 -6.16 16.09 3.72
N LEU A 32 -5.73 15.51 4.83
CA LEU A 32 -6.62 15.08 5.91
C LEU A 32 -6.26 15.87 7.17
N GLU A 33 -7.24 16.50 7.82
CA GLU A 33 -7.04 17.18 9.11
C GLU A 33 -6.98 16.15 10.26
N ARG A 34 -5.91 15.34 10.29
CA ARG A 34 -5.67 14.31 11.31
C ARG A 34 -4.20 14.27 11.70
N ASP A 35 -3.95 14.21 12.99
CA ASP A 35 -2.59 14.17 13.55
C ASP A 35 -1.89 12.82 13.37
N THR A 36 -2.66 11.75 13.15
CA THR A 36 -2.10 10.39 13.02
C THR A 36 -2.88 9.58 11.99
N LEU A 37 -2.14 9.00 11.06
CA LEU A 37 -2.62 8.07 10.05
C LEU A 37 -1.82 6.78 10.13
N VAL A 38 -2.52 5.66 10.01
CA VAL A 38 -1.90 4.34 10.00
C VAL A 38 -2.01 3.74 8.61
N ASP A 39 -0.88 3.31 8.06
CA ASP A 39 -0.85 2.40 6.91
C ASP A 39 -0.41 1.02 7.38
N THR A 40 -1.02 0.00 6.79
CA THR A 40 -0.76 -1.42 7.06
C THR A 40 -0.24 -2.11 5.81
N CYS A 41 0.17 -1.39 4.78
CA CYS A 41 0.63 -2.00 3.53
C CYS A 41 1.89 -2.86 3.74
N GLY A 42 2.07 -3.82 2.84
CA GLY A 42 3.28 -4.63 2.76
C GLY A 42 3.87 -4.54 1.38
N THR A 43 5.15 -4.89 1.24
CA THR A 43 5.84 -4.92 -0.06
C THR A 43 5.30 -6.01 -0.99
N GLY A 44 4.65 -7.04 -0.42
CA GLY A 44 4.21 -8.23 -1.16
C GLY A 44 5.38 -9.11 -1.60
N GLY A 45 5.05 -10.23 -2.26
CA GLY A 45 6.05 -11.13 -2.87
C GLY A 45 6.77 -12.07 -1.90
N ASP A 46 6.28 -12.25 -0.68
CA ASP A 46 6.82 -13.19 0.31
C ASP A 46 6.61 -14.67 -0.07
N SER A 47 5.77 -14.95 -1.08
CA SER A 47 5.38 -16.28 -1.54
C SER A 47 4.73 -17.15 -0.45
N LEU A 48 4.29 -16.55 0.65
CA LEU A 48 3.69 -17.27 1.78
C LEU A 48 2.20 -17.58 1.56
N ASN A 49 1.60 -17.04 0.48
CA ASN A 49 0.18 -17.18 0.16
C ASN A 49 -0.73 -16.95 1.39
N THR A 50 -0.33 -16.00 2.24
CA THR A 50 -1.13 -15.61 3.39
C THR A 50 -2.45 -15.03 2.89
N PHE A 51 -3.52 -15.24 3.67
CA PHE A 51 -4.74 -14.47 3.45
C PHE A 51 -4.45 -12.97 3.67
N ASN A 52 -5.36 -12.08 3.28
CA ASN A 52 -5.20 -10.63 3.33
C ASN A 52 -5.11 -10.06 4.78
N ILE A 53 -4.16 -10.54 5.58
CA ILE A 53 -3.93 -10.21 6.99
C ILE A 53 -3.82 -8.70 7.14
N SER A 54 -3.01 -8.05 6.29
CA SER A 54 -2.82 -6.61 6.37
C SER A 54 -4.10 -5.81 6.12
N THR A 55 -5.03 -6.33 5.32
CA THR A 55 -6.35 -5.72 5.10
C THR A 55 -7.26 -5.94 6.29
N VAL A 56 -7.22 -7.13 6.91
CA VAL A 56 -7.97 -7.39 8.16
C VAL A 56 -7.46 -6.51 9.30
N VAL A 57 -6.15 -6.36 9.44
CA VAL A 57 -5.53 -5.46 10.44
C VAL A 57 -5.99 -4.02 10.25
N ALA A 58 -6.13 -3.54 9.00
CA ALA A 58 -6.68 -2.22 8.72
C ALA A 58 -8.09 -2.04 9.28
N PHE A 59 -8.98 -3.02 9.08
CA PHE A 59 -10.34 -2.97 9.63
C PHE A 59 -10.36 -3.03 11.17
N VAL A 60 -9.53 -3.88 11.77
CA VAL A 60 -9.44 -3.98 13.23
C VAL A 60 -8.91 -2.69 13.84
N ALA A 61 -7.86 -2.10 13.28
CA ALA A 61 -7.30 -0.82 13.73
C ALA A 61 -8.32 0.33 13.59
N ALA A 62 -9.05 0.36 12.48
CA ALA A 62 -10.13 1.34 12.27
C ALA A 62 -11.28 1.16 13.29
N GLY A 63 -11.68 -0.09 13.55
CA GLY A 63 -12.67 -0.42 14.59
C GLY A 63 -12.22 -0.07 16.00
N ALA A 64 -10.91 -0.03 16.26
CA ALA A 64 -10.32 0.43 17.51
C ALA A 64 -10.21 1.97 17.63
N GLY A 65 -10.68 2.72 16.62
CA GLY A 65 -10.72 4.19 16.64
C GLY A 65 -9.53 4.88 15.98
N LEU A 66 -8.64 4.14 15.31
CA LEU A 66 -7.54 4.74 14.54
C LEU A 66 -8.01 5.15 13.14
N VAL A 67 -7.44 6.22 12.61
CA VAL A 67 -7.66 6.59 11.20
C VAL A 67 -6.66 5.83 10.33
N VAL A 68 -7.18 4.99 9.42
CA VAL A 68 -6.37 4.11 8.58
C VAL A 68 -6.40 4.57 7.13
N ALA A 69 -5.24 4.94 6.60
CA ALA A 69 -5.03 5.23 5.19
C ALA A 69 -4.20 4.10 4.57
N LYS A 70 -4.88 3.05 4.12
CA LYS A 70 -4.22 1.84 3.62
C LYS A 70 -3.83 2.00 2.14
N HIS A 71 -2.53 1.88 1.84
CA HIS A 71 -2.10 1.67 0.46
C HIS A 71 -2.39 0.23 0.03
N GLY A 72 -2.90 0.05 -1.18
CA GLY A 72 -3.31 -1.26 -1.67
C GLY A 72 -3.30 -1.35 -3.19
N ASN A 73 -3.13 -2.58 -3.69
CA ASN A 73 -3.19 -2.90 -5.11
C ASN A 73 -3.86 -4.27 -5.30
N ARG A 74 -4.14 -4.63 -6.55
CA ARG A 74 -4.58 -5.99 -6.93
C ARG A 74 -3.47 -7.01 -6.73
N ALA A 75 -3.84 -8.28 -6.67
CA ALA A 75 -2.87 -9.36 -6.66
C ALA A 75 -1.92 -9.27 -7.88
N LEU A 76 -0.61 -9.25 -7.61
CA LEU A 76 0.42 -9.39 -8.64
C LEU A 76 0.97 -10.83 -8.71
N SER A 77 1.00 -11.55 -7.59
CA SER A 77 1.52 -12.93 -7.49
C SER A 77 0.80 -13.82 -6.48
N SER A 78 -0.11 -13.27 -5.65
CA SER A 78 -0.93 -14.02 -4.68
C SER A 78 -2.29 -14.39 -5.28
N GLN A 79 -3.09 -15.21 -4.56
CA GLN A 79 -4.46 -15.51 -4.98
C GLN A 79 -5.40 -14.28 -4.94
N CYS A 80 -5.19 -13.34 -4.02
CA CYS A 80 -5.99 -12.13 -3.91
C CYS A 80 -5.20 -10.99 -3.22
N GLY A 81 -5.30 -9.77 -3.75
CA GLY A 81 -4.74 -8.56 -3.17
C GLY A 81 -5.76 -7.81 -2.33
N SER A 82 -5.32 -6.74 -1.68
CA SER A 82 -6.20 -5.93 -0.81
C SER A 82 -7.32 -5.27 -1.60
N ALA A 83 -7.04 -4.83 -2.83
CA ALA A 83 -8.04 -4.25 -3.73
C ALA A 83 -9.14 -5.26 -4.09
N ASP A 84 -8.76 -6.52 -4.35
CA ASP A 84 -9.70 -7.56 -4.76
C ASP A 84 -10.65 -7.94 -3.61
N VAL A 85 -10.15 -7.94 -2.37
CA VAL A 85 -10.97 -8.09 -1.16
C VAL A 85 -11.95 -6.93 -1.01
N LEU A 86 -11.48 -5.69 -1.14
CA LEU A 86 -12.33 -4.50 -0.96
C LEU A 86 -13.45 -4.45 -2.00
N GLU A 87 -13.17 -4.77 -3.27
CA GLU A 87 -14.22 -4.83 -4.29
C GLU A 87 -15.24 -5.93 -4.04
N THR A 88 -14.79 -7.10 -3.59
CA THR A 88 -15.70 -8.20 -3.23
C THR A 88 -16.61 -7.81 -2.07
N LEU A 89 -16.12 -6.97 -1.15
CA LEU A 89 -16.92 -6.39 -0.06
C LEU A 89 -17.81 -5.21 -0.52
N GLY A 90 -17.82 -4.86 -1.81
CA GLY A 90 -18.66 -3.82 -2.39
C GLY A 90 -18.07 -2.41 -2.33
N VAL A 91 -16.79 -2.27 -1.98
CA VAL A 91 -16.10 -0.97 -1.99
C VAL A 91 -15.78 -0.58 -3.43
N LYS A 92 -16.19 0.62 -3.83
CA LYS A 92 -15.84 1.18 -5.14
C LYS A 92 -14.41 1.72 -5.09
N LEU A 93 -13.48 1.09 -5.81
CA LEU A 93 -12.08 1.54 -5.85
C LEU A 93 -11.84 2.74 -6.77
N THR A 94 -12.65 2.90 -7.81
CA THR A 94 -12.58 4.06 -8.72
C THR A 94 -13.42 5.20 -8.15
N VAL A 95 -12.82 5.95 -7.22
CA VAL A 95 -13.40 7.16 -6.64
C VAL A 95 -12.45 8.33 -6.83
N SER A 96 -12.99 9.55 -6.80
CA SER A 96 -12.16 10.75 -6.82
C SER A 96 -11.43 10.91 -5.48
N LYS A 97 -10.33 11.64 -5.48
CA LYS A 97 -9.48 11.80 -4.28
C LYS A 97 -10.23 12.41 -3.11
N GLU A 98 -11.21 13.25 -3.38
CA GLU A 98 -12.04 13.91 -2.37
C GLU A 98 -12.99 12.93 -1.65
N LYS A 99 -13.13 11.71 -2.17
CA LYS A 99 -13.97 10.64 -1.60
C LYS A 99 -13.17 9.51 -0.95
N VAL A 100 -11.85 9.57 -1.01
CA VAL A 100 -10.92 8.67 -0.28
C VAL A 100 -10.83 9.17 1.16
#